data_AF-A0A8S1HHM4-F1
#
_entry.id   AF-A0A8S1HHM4-F1
#
_cell.length_a   1.000
_cell.length_b   1.000
_cell.length_c   1.000
_cell.angle_alpha   90.00
_cell.angle_beta   90.00
_cell.angle_gamma   90.00
#
_symmetry.space_group_name_H-M   'P 1'
#
loop_
_entity.id
_entity.type
_entity.pdbx_description
1 polymer ?
#
loop_
_entity_poly.entity_id
_entity_poly.type
_entity_poly.pdbx_seq_one_letter_code
_entity_poly.pdbx_strand_id
1 'polypeptide(L)'
;MTEELAEPLKEEEKGYRDASIAPLIPEFIIPKDQLPVEDFKEDRKPKNERRGINKNRRKEMKHAETNVRANSLRLCPSVIQPVACKFGEKCTSEHDIKSILREKTTGYSRRIYACRFGNAHMDSKAEQIEKTPEIEYSPTLNTSSIQIQMALRKKEFDFGRCEEALKMFKEEKLGSMESEPRKLSMESLSGLKYLAPLTTVGNLPFRRLCVEYGADITCSEMLIATNLLMGSPSEYALLKRHPCEKIFGVQLAGGYADTMSKAAQIIVDNYEVDFLDINMGCPIDLINQKGGGCALPTRPTKMLETIATMKKVMKGCPLTVKLRTGLKEGNLKAHETVALMKKDEMTTPDLITFHPRSKEQRYSRLANWDFTFPVAQEAGKTPFWACGDVLSWEDYCERLETYPIQGVMIGRGALIKPWIFTEIDERRTWDISSKERFDMLTRFVGYGLDHWGSDDSGVERTRKFLLELLSFQCRYIPAGILEVLPQKINDRPPRYRGRDDLETLLSSPRAEDWIAISKMLLGPTPEGFTFIPKHKASSY
;
A
#
# COMPACT_ATOMS: atom_id res chain seq x y z
N MET A 1 52.63 -20.33 45.04
CA MET A 1 52.30 -19.19 44.17
C MET A 1 51.35 -19.72 43.12
N THR A 2 50.08 -19.52 43.37
CA THR A 2 48.93 -20.10 42.68
C THR A 2 48.62 -19.33 41.40
N GLU A 3 48.29 -20.08 40.35
CA GLU A 3 47.76 -19.60 39.07
C GLU A 3 46.45 -18.83 39.28
N GLU A 4 46.42 -17.56 38.89
CA GLU A 4 45.18 -16.80 38.73
C GLU A 4 44.54 -17.18 37.39
N LEU A 5 43.52 -18.03 37.46
CA LEU A 5 42.57 -18.31 36.39
C LEU A 5 41.75 -17.04 36.12
N ALA A 6 41.80 -16.58 34.86
CA ALA A 6 40.91 -15.53 34.37
C ALA A 6 39.45 -15.94 34.57
N GLU A 7 38.70 -15.15 35.34
CA GLU A 7 37.26 -15.30 35.50
C GLU A 7 36.56 -15.09 34.13
N PRO A 8 35.65 -15.99 33.73
CA PRO A 8 34.84 -15.75 32.54
C PRO A 8 33.89 -14.58 32.81
N LEU A 9 33.92 -13.59 31.91
CA LEU A 9 32.96 -12.49 31.83
C LEU A 9 31.54 -13.09 31.93
N LYS A 10 30.80 -12.71 32.97
CA LYS A 10 29.38 -13.06 33.13
C LYS A 10 28.63 -12.56 31.89
N GLU A 11 28.07 -13.49 31.12
CA GLU A 11 27.02 -13.18 30.15
C GLU A 11 25.90 -12.48 30.93
N GLU A 12 25.70 -11.19 30.70
CA GLU A 12 24.47 -10.52 31.11
C GLU A 12 23.31 -11.30 30.46
N GLU A 13 22.42 -11.85 31.29
CA GLU A 13 21.17 -12.46 30.87
C GLU A 13 20.38 -11.43 30.05
N LYS A 14 20.50 -11.49 28.72
CA LYS A 14 19.55 -10.85 27.80
C LYS A 14 18.20 -11.50 28.06
N GLY A 15 17.40 -10.87 28.93
CA GLY A 15 16.06 -11.30 29.28
C GLY A 15 15.26 -11.67 28.03
N TYR A 16 15.03 -12.97 27.86
CA TYR A 16 14.31 -13.51 26.70
C TYR A 16 12.82 -13.22 26.89
N ARG A 17 12.37 -12.05 26.43
CA ARG A 17 10.97 -11.62 26.45
C ARG A 17 10.09 -12.64 25.72
N ASP A 18 8.98 -13.07 26.32
CA ASP A 18 7.95 -13.83 25.60
C ASP A 18 7.49 -12.99 24.41
N ALA A 19 7.89 -13.42 23.21
CA ALA A 19 7.87 -12.64 21.97
C ALA A 19 6.45 -12.41 21.42
N SER A 20 5.42 -12.54 22.25
CA SER A 20 4.02 -12.45 21.84
C SER A 20 3.22 -11.36 22.55
N ILE A 21 3.51 -11.02 23.81
CA ILE A 21 2.72 -10.06 24.59
C ILE A 21 3.43 -8.69 24.67
N ALA A 22 2.68 -7.61 24.45
CA ALA A 22 3.19 -6.25 24.62
C ALA A 22 3.27 -5.87 26.11
N PRO A 23 4.39 -5.29 26.59
CA PRO A 23 4.60 -4.89 27.98
C PRO A 23 3.92 -3.55 28.18
N LEU A 24 2.70 -3.58 28.69
CA LEU A 24 1.93 -2.39 29.00
C LEU A 24 2.08 -2.06 30.48
N ILE A 25 2.10 -0.76 30.79
CA ILE A 25 2.05 -0.29 32.18
C ILE A 25 0.78 -0.88 32.83
N PRO A 26 0.87 -1.53 34.02
CA PRO A 26 -0.21 -2.35 34.57
C PRO A 26 -1.54 -1.61 34.74
N GLU A 27 -1.50 -0.30 35.00
CA GLU A 27 -2.67 0.56 35.22
C GLU A 27 -3.60 0.64 33.99
N PHE A 28 -3.07 0.43 32.78
CA PHE A 28 -3.86 0.46 31.55
C PHE A 28 -4.47 -0.91 31.19
N ILE A 29 -3.99 -2.00 31.81
CA ILE A 29 -4.44 -3.36 31.50
C ILE A 29 -5.81 -3.59 32.13
N ILE A 30 -6.77 -4.06 31.32
CA ILE A 30 -8.10 -4.42 31.82
C ILE A 30 -8.01 -5.80 32.51
N PRO A 31 -8.39 -5.91 33.80
CA PRO A 31 -8.40 -7.17 34.52
C PRO A 31 -9.30 -8.23 33.85
N LYS A 32 -8.89 -9.50 33.88
CA LYS A 32 -9.60 -10.59 33.17
C LYS A 32 -11.05 -10.78 33.64
N ASP A 33 -11.32 -10.50 34.91
CA ASP A 33 -12.63 -10.54 35.56
C ASP A 33 -13.59 -9.42 35.10
N GLN A 34 -13.05 -8.36 34.49
CA GLN A 34 -13.82 -7.24 33.93
C GLN A 34 -14.04 -7.36 32.42
N LEU A 35 -13.56 -8.45 31.79
CA LEU A 35 -13.78 -8.70 30.37
C LEU A 35 -15.20 -9.22 30.14
N PRO A 36 -15.95 -8.67 29.16
CA PRO A 36 -17.27 -9.18 28.81
C PRO A 36 -17.24 -10.69 28.48
N VAL A 37 -18.25 -11.45 28.93
CA VAL A 37 -18.31 -12.91 28.73
C VAL A 37 -18.32 -13.33 27.25
N GLU A 38 -18.81 -12.46 26.36
CA GLU A 38 -18.83 -12.68 24.90
C GLU A 38 -17.42 -12.75 24.29
N ASP A 39 -16.43 -12.19 24.97
CA ASP A 39 -15.05 -12.08 24.49
C ASP A 39 -14.18 -13.33 24.71
N PHE A 40 -14.71 -14.33 25.44
CA PHE A 40 -14.04 -15.63 25.62
C PHE A 40 -14.24 -16.58 24.43
N LYS A 41 -15.09 -16.21 23.45
CA LYS A 41 -15.23 -16.94 22.18
C LYS A 41 -14.18 -16.45 21.17
N GLU A 42 -12.89 -16.64 21.48
CA GLU A 42 -11.93 -16.75 20.38
C GLU A 42 -12.31 -18.00 19.59
N ASP A 43 -12.90 -17.79 18.41
CA ASP A 43 -13.12 -18.78 17.37
C ASP A 43 -11.78 -19.51 17.12
N ARG A 44 -11.50 -20.59 17.87
CA ARG A 44 -10.41 -21.54 17.60
C ARG A 44 -10.78 -22.31 16.33
N LYS A 45 -10.78 -21.62 15.18
CA LYS A 45 -11.00 -22.25 13.89
C LYS A 45 -9.84 -23.20 13.59
N PRO A 46 -10.11 -24.39 13.03
CA PRO A 46 -9.12 -25.43 12.84
C PRO A 46 -7.94 -24.94 11.99
N LYS A 47 -6.73 -25.42 12.32
CA LYS A 47 -5.42 -25.07 11.71
C LYS A 47 -5.34 -25.19 10.17
N ASN A 48 -6.36 -25.71 9.50
CA ASN A 48 -6.37 -26.04 8.07
C ASN A 48 -7.00 -24.97 7.16
N GLU A 49 -7.52 -23.86 7.68
CA GLU A 49 -7.91 -22.75 6.79
C GLU A 49 -6.66 -22.05 6.22
N ARG A 50 -6.53 -22.03 4.88
CA ARG A 50 -5.45 -21.31 4.19
C ARG A 50 -5.40 -19.86 4.66
N ARG A 51 -4.30 -19.50 5.32
CA ARG A 51 -4.08 -18.23 6.02
C ARG A 51 -3.97 -17.05 5.05
N GLY A 52 -4.38 -15.86 5.52
CA GLY A 52 -4.00 -14.58 4.91
C GLY A 52 -4.80 -14.10 3.70
N ILE A 53 -6.14 -14.08 3.81
CA ILE A 53 -7.14 -13.22 3.13
C ILE A 53 -8.51 -13.89 3.36
N ASN A 54 -9.56 -13.14 3.71
CA ASN A 54 -10.92 -13.70 3.79
C ASN A 54 -11.43 -14.02 2.36
N LYS A 55 -11.62 -15.31 2.05
CA LYS A 55 -12.01 -15.79 0.70
C LYS A 55 -13.44 -15.42 0.31
N ASN A 56 -14.36 -15.37 1.27
CA ASN A 56 -15.77 -15.05 1.04
C ASN A 56 -16.04 -13.54 1.00
N ARG A 57 -15.11 -12.74 1.54
CA ARG A 57 -15.17 -11.29 1.57
C ARG A 57 -15.57 -10.67 0.24
N ARG A 58 -15.01 -11.14 -0.89
CA ARG A 58 -15.33 -10.55 -2.21
C ARG A 58 -16.82 -10.66 -2.52
N LYS A 59 -17.44 -11.80 -2.21
CA LYS A 59 -18.86 -12.04 -2.44
C LYS A 59 -19.70 -11.20 -1.48
N GLU A 60 -19.36 -11.23 -0.18
CA GLU A 60 -20.07 -10.51 0.88
C GLU A 60 -20.02 -8.98 0.67
N MET A 61 -18.81 -8.43 0.47
CA MET A 61 -18.63 -7.00 0.20
C MET A 61 -19.29 -6.57 -1.12
N LYS A 62 -19.30 -7.42 -2.16
CA LYS A 62 -19.99 -7.11 -3.42
C LYS A 62 -21.50 -7.10 -3.23
N HIS A 63 -22.05 -8.01 -2.44
CA HIS A 63 -23.47 -8.03 -2.12
C HIS A 63 -23.88 -6.78 -1.33
N ALA A 64 -23.12 -6.45 -0.27
CA ALA A 64 -23.32 -5.21 0.48
C ALA A 64 -23.24 -3.96 -0.42
N GLU A 65 -22.23 -3.87 -1.30
CA GLU A 65 -22.10 -2.76 -2.25
C GLU A 65 -23.28 -2.68 -3.23
N THR A 66 -23.79 -3.83 -3.71
CA THR A 66 -24.93 -3.87 -4.63
C THR A 66 -26.20 -3.37 -3.95
N ASN A 67 -26.45 -3.79 -2.70
CA ASN A 67 -27.62 -3.36 -1.92
C ASN A 67 -27.54 -1.86 -1.62
N VAL A 68 -26.37 -1.35 -1.22
CA VAL A 68 -26.16 0.09 -1.01
C VAL A 68 -26.40 0.89 -2.30
N ARG A 69 -25.89 0.41 -3.44
CA ARG A 69 -26.09 1.09 -4.74
C ARG A 69 -27.55 1.09 -5.18
N ALA A 70 -28.28 0.00 -4.93
CA ALA A 70 -29.69 -0.11 -5.26
C ALA A 70 -30.54 0.86 -4.43
N ASN A 71 -30.13 1.13 -3.19
CA ASN A 71 -30.87 1.99 -2.26
C ASN A 71 -30.40 3.46 -2.28
N SER A 72 -29.28 3.78 -2.95
CA SER A 72 -28.77 5.16 -3.05
C SER A 72 -29.48 5.96 -4.13
N LEU A 73 -30.12 7.07 -3.77
CA LEU A 73 -30.65 8.06 -4.72
C LEU A 73 -29.49 8.74 -5.47
N ARG A 74 -29.56 8.78 -6.81
CA ARG A 74 -28.52 9.36 -7.68
C ARG A 74 -29.13 10.28 -8.70
N LEU A 75 -28.51 11.45 -8.90
CA LEU A 75 -28.84 12.35 -10.01
C LEU A 75 -28.51 11.68 -11.33
N CYS A 76 -29.44 11.74 -12.27
CA CYS A 76 -29.18 11.34 -13.64
C CYS A 76 -28.08 12.23 -14.24
N PRO A 77 -27.08 11.67 -14.95
CA PRO A 77 -26.05 12.48 -15.61
C PRO A 77 -26.61 13.57 -16.53
N SER A 78 -27.79 13.36 -17.12
CA SER A 78 -28.47 14.35 -17.97
C SER A 78 -28.87 15.65 -17.25
N VAL A 79 -28.96 15.63 -15.93
CA VAL A 79 -29.31 16.79 -15.11
C VAL A 79 -28.10 17.71 -14.91
N ILE A 80 -26.90 17.13 -14.90
CA ILE A 80 -25.64 17.82 -14.58
C ILE A 80 -24.71 17.96 -15.80
N GLN A 81 -25.02 17.31 -16.90
CA GLN A 81 -24.27 17.35 -18.16
C GLN A 81 -25.22 17.73 -19.30
N PRO A 82 -24.73 18.38 -20.37
CA PRO A 82 -25.55 18.77 -21.53
C PRO A 82 -25.81 17.57 -22.44
N VAL A 83 -26.36 16.50 -21.88
CA VAL A 83 -26.68 15.25 -22.57
C VAL A 83 -28.11 14.85 -22.22
N ALA A 84 -28.90 14.43 -23.21
CA ALA A 84 -30.25 13.94 -22.93
C ALA A 84 -30.19 12.60 -22.16
N CYS A 85 -31.16 12.35 -21.28
CA CYS A 85 -31.27 11.07 -20.60
C CYS A 85 -31.58 9.97 -21.62
N LYS A 86 -30.65 9.02 -21.79
CA LYS A 86 -30.82 7.88 -22.71
C LYS A 86 -31.94 6.92 -22.29
N PHE A 87 -32.38 6.99 -21.04
CA PHE A 87 -33.35 6.07 -20.45
C PHE A 87 -34.75 6.67 -20.30
N GLY A 88 -34.91 8.00 -20.48
CA GLY A 88 -36.19 8.70 -20.35
C GLY A 88 -36.93 8.35 -19.05
N GLU A 89 -38.22 8.05 -19.16
CA GLU A 89 -39.09 7.66 -18.04
C GLU A 89 -38.71 6.31 -17.39
N LYS A 90 -37.90 5.48 -18.07
CA LYS A 90 -37.39 4.21 -17.51
C LYS A 90 -36.11 4.40 -16.71
N CYS A 91 -35.65 5.64 -16.54
CA CYS A 91 -34.45 5.91 -15.79
C CYS A 91 -34.69 5.69 -14.30
N THR A 92 -33.83 4.89 -13.67
CA THR A 92 -33.85 4.64 -12.23
C THR A 92 -33.12 5.73 -11.42
N SER A 93 -32.62 6.78 -12.09
CA SER A 93 -31.93 7.91 -11.47
C SER A 93 -32.87 9.12 -11.41
N GLU A 94 -32.71 9.94 -10.39
CA GLU A 94 -33.53 11.13 -10.13
C GLU A 94 -33.20 12.25 -11.13
N HIS A 95 -34.23 12.93 -11.62
CA HIS A 95 -34.10 14.04 -12.57
C HIS A 95 -34.38 15.41 -11.93
N ASP A 96 -34.98 15.44 -10.74
CA ASP A 96 -35.18 16.67 -9.98
C ASP A 96 -34.05 16.93 -8.97
N ILE A 97 -33.35 18.04 -9.17
CA ILE A 97 -32.31 18.51 -8.24
C ILE A 97 -32.90 18.81 -6.87
N LYS A 98 -34.12 19.37 -6.79
CA LYS A 98 -34.72 19.78 -5.50
C LYS A 98 -35.07 18.57 -4.64
N SER A 99 -35.58 17.50 -5.25
CA SER A 99 -35.83 16.21 -4.60
C SER A 99 -34.56 15.68 -3.89
N ILE A 100 -33.44 15.60 -4.61
CA ILE A 100 -32.18 15.09 -4.05
C ILE A 100 -31.57 16.02 -2.98
N LEU A 101 -31.71 17.34 -3.12
CA LEU A 101 -31.15 18.28 -2.14
C LEU A 101 -31.84 18.18 -0.76
N ARG A 102 -33.12 17.80 -0.70
CA ARG A 102 -33.86 17.62 0.57
C ARG A 102 -33.32 16.49 1.44
N GLU A 103 -32.68 15.49 0.83
CA GLU A 103 -32.17 14.31 1.54
C GLU A 103 -30.68 14.41 1.92
N LYS A 104 -29.99 15.48 1.52
CA LYS A 104 -28.56 15.62 1.76
C LYS A 104 -28.24 16.07 3.18
N THR A 105 -27.16 15.51 3.72
CA THR A 105 -26.62 15.86 5.03
C THR A 105 -25.70 17.09 4.97
N THR A 106 -25.54 17.80 6.08
CA THR A 106 -24.59 18.91 6.24
C THR A 106 -23.15 18.40 6.40
N GLY A 107 -22.17 19.01 5.71
CA GLY A 107 -20.72 18.71 5.89
C GLY A 107 -19.83 19.41 4.85
N TYR A 108 -18.51 19.23 4.86
CA TYR A 108 -17.59 20.01 4.02
C TYR A 108 -17.11 19.22 2.77
N SER A 109 -17.34 19.73 1.54
CA SER A 109 -16.60 19.29 0.33
C SER A 109 -16.85 20.12 -0.95
N ARG A 110 -15.82 20.31 -1.77
CA ARG A 110 -15.71 21.28 -2.89
C ARG A 110 -16.48 21.01 -4.19
N ARG A 111 -17.33 19.97 -4.32
CA ARG A 111 -18.18 19.76 -5.52
C ARG A 111 -19.63 20.05 -5.15
N ILE A 112 -20.46 20.60 -6.04
CA ILE A 112 -21.66 21.34 -5.58
C ILE A 112 -22.94 20.48 -5.62
N TYR A 113 -23.39 20.01 -6.79
CA TYR A 113 -24.67 19.29 -6.91
C TYR A 113 -24.57 17.77 -6.73
N ALA A 114 -23.41 17.17 -6.98
CA ALA A 114 -23.18 15.74 -6.77
C ALA A 114 -22.65 15.42 -5.38
N CYS A 115 -22.17 16.42 -4.64
CA CYS A 115 -21.59 16.23 -3.32
C CYS A 115 -22.65 15.86 -2.29
N ARG A 116 -22.32 14.87 -1.47
CA ARG A 116 -23.11 14.42 -0.33
C ARG A 116 -23.38 15.53 0.68
N PHE A 117 -22.45 16.49 0.76
CA PHE A 117 -22.49 17.60 1.68
C PHE A 117 -22.92 18.94 1.06
N GLY A 118 -23.74 18.89 0.00
CA GLY A 118 -24.13 20.06 -0.80
C GLY A 118 -24.67 21.24 0.01
N ASN A 119 -25.38 20.99 1.11
CA ASN A 119 -25.99 22.03 1.95
C ASN A 119 -24.97 23.01 2.59
N ALA A 120 -23.70 22.63 2.76
CA ALA A 120 -22.68 23.55 3.29
C ALA A 120 -22.07 24.48 2.24
N HIS A 121 -22.42 24.28 0.96
CA HIS A 121 -21.98 25.09 -0.19
C HIS A 121 -23.13 25.92 -0.74
N MET A 122 -24.28 25.93 -0.08
CA MET A 122 -25.50 26.57 -0.54
C MET A 122 -26.00 27.59 0.48
N ASP A 123 -26.56 28.69 -0.01
CA ASP A 123 -27.24 29.69 0.81
C ASP A 123 -28.69 29.26 1.14
N SER A 124 -29.44 30.13 1.82
CA SER A 124 -30.83 29.86 2.20
C SER A 124 -31.78 29.72 1.00
N LYS A 125 -31.35 30.07 -0.21
CA LYS A 125 -32.10 29.95 -1.48
C LYS A 125 -31.64 28.76 -2.33
N ALA A 126 -30.74 27.92 -1.80
CA ALA A 126 -30.08 26.83 -2.51
C ALA A 126 -29.19 27.29 -3.68
N GLU A 127 -28.74 28.54 -3.66
CA GLU A 127 -27.74 29.07 -4.58
C GLU A 127 -26.32 28.83 -4.03
N GLN A 128 -25.35 28.68 -4.92
CA GLN A 128 -23.98 28.37 -4.54
C GLN A 128 -23.33 29.55 -3.80
N ILE A 129 -22.73 29.28 -2.65
CA ILE A 129 -21.86 30.24 -1.98
C ILE A 129 -20.47 30.14 -2.63
N GLU A 130 -20.01 31.23 -3.24
CA GLU A 130 -18.60 31.34 -3.64
C GLU A 130 -17.71 31.41 -2.40
N LYS A 131 -16.78 30.46 -2.28
CA LYS A 131 -15.76 30.45 -1.23
C LYS A 131 -14.39 30.41 -1.90
N THR A 132 -13.57 31.41 -1.61
CA THR A 132 -12.15 31.37 -1.98
C THR A 132 -11.47 30.33 -1.08
N PRO A 133 -10.82 29.29 -1.64
CA PRO A 133 -10.13 28.30 -0.83
C PRO A 133 -8.91 28.94 -0.16
N GLU A 134 -8.70 28.66 1.12
CA GLU A 134 -7.50 29.09 1.86
C GLU A 134 -6.20 28.49 1.30
N ILE A 135 -6.31 27.34 0.64
CA ILE A 135 -5.18 26.61 0.04
C ILE A 135 -5.48 26.35 -1.43
N GLU A 136 -4.56 26.77 -2.30
CA GLU A 136 -4.61 26.56 -3.74
C GLU A 136 -4.65 25.06 -4.08
N TYR A 137 -5.47 24.70 -5.07
CA TYR A 137 -5.64 23.31 -5.46
C TYR A 137 -4.52 22.86 -6.40
N SER A 138 -3.75 21.85 -5.98
CA SER A 138 -2.80 21.17 -6.86
C SER A 138 -3.48 19.97 -7.56
N PRO A 139 -3.64 19.98 -8.90
CA PRO A 139 -4.30 18.90 -9.60
C PRO A 139 -3.47 17.61 -9.56
N THR A 140 -4.17 16.48 -9.40
CA THR A 140 -3.56 15.15 -9.56
C THR A 140 -3.11 14.96 -11.00
N LEU A 141 -1.89 14.45 -11.17
CA LEU A 141 -1.25 14.13 -12.46
C LEU A 141 -1.69 12.75 -12.95
N ASN A 142 -1.29 12.37 -14.17
CA ASN A 142 -1.54 11.01 -14.71
C ASN A 142 -3.04 10.65 -14.82
N THR A 143 -3.90 11.63 -15.12
CA THR A 143 -5.36 11.45 -15.17
C THR A 143 -5.90 11.03 -16.55
N SER A 144 -5.15 11.29 -17.63
CA SER A 144 -5.57 10.97 -18.99
C SER A 144 -5.32 9.51 -19.34
N SER A 145 -6.34 8.67 -19.22
CA SER A 145 -6.25 7.24 -19.56
C SER A 145 -7.24 6.78 -20.64
N ILE A 146 -8.26 7.58 -20.95
CA ILE A 146 -9.36 7.15 -21.83
C ILE A 146 -8.90 6.94 -23.28
N GLN A 147 -8.05 7.82 -23.79
CA GLN A 147 -7.54 7.73 -25.17
C GLN A 147 -6.67 6.48 -25.34
N ILE A 148 -5.81 6.19 -24.36
CA ILE A 148 -4.98 4.98 -24.35
C ILE A 148 -5.86 3.73 -24.28
N GLN A 149 -6.87 3.71 -23.40
CA GLN A 149 -7.82 2.60 -23.31
C GLN A 149 -8.58 2.39 -24.64
N MET A 150 -8.97 3.47 -25.32
CA MET A 150 -9.61 3.40 -26.63
C MET A 150 -8.66 2.83 -27.69
N ALA A 151 -7.42 3.32 -27.76
CA ALA A 151 -6.40 2.83 -28.67
C ALA A 151 -6.11 1.33 -28.46
N LEU A 152 -6.01 0.88 -27.20
CA LEU A 152 -5.82 -0.53 -26.86
C LEU A 152 -7.00 -1.40 -27.31
N ARG A 153 -8.24 -0.94 -27.09
CA ARG A 153 -9.45 -1.67 -27.53
C ARG A 153 -9.53 -1.79 -29.05
N LYS A 154 -9.12 -0.75 -29.77
CA LYS A 154 -9.08 -0.72 -31.24
C LYS A 154 -7.83 -1.38 -31.82
N LYS A 155 -6.87 -1.80 -30.98
CA LYS A 155 -5.55 -2.33 -31.39
C LYS A 155 -4.73 -1.34 -32.22
N GLU A 156 -4.88 -0.05 -31.93
CA GLU A 156 -4.18 1.06 -32.62
C GLU A 156 -2.93 1.52 -31.86
N PHE A 157 -2.69 1.02 -30.64
CA PHE A 157 -1.50 1.37 -29.86
C PHE A 157 -0.26 0.67 -30.43
N ASP A 158 0.79 1.43 -30.72
CA ASP A 158 2.04 0.92 -31.31
C ASP A 158 2.94 0.24 -30.26
N PHE A 159 3.20 -1.05 -30.49
CA PHE A 159 4.10 -1.88 -29.68
C PHE A 159 5.32 -2.38 -30.45
N GLY A 160 5.68 -1.73 -31.57
CA GLY A 160 6.82 -2.11 -32.40
C GLY A 160 8.12 -2.25 -31.60
N ARG A 161 8.35 -1.36 -30.62
CA ARG A 161 9.51 -1.42 -29.71
C ARG A 161 9.52 -2.69 -28.85
N CYS A 162 8.36 -3.13 -28.36
CA CYS A 162 8.26 -4.39 -27.61
C CYS A 162 8.51 -5.60 -28.51
N GLU A 163 7.95 -5.59 -29.72
CA GLU A 163 8.10 -6.69 -30.68
C GLU A 163 9.56 -6.86 -31.12
N GLU A 164 10.24 -5.74 -31.40
CA GLU A 164 11.66 -5.69 -31.69
C GLU A 164 12.48 -6.19 -30.50
N ALA A 165 12.23 -5.69 -29.28
CA ALA A 165 12.95 -6.12 -28.08
C ALA A 165 12.83 -7.64 -27.83
N LEU A 166 11.62 -8.20 -28.00
CA LEU A 166 11.38 -9.63 -27.88
C LEU A 166 12.11 -10.45 -28.95
N LYS A 167 12.14 -9.95 -30.19
CA LYS A 167 12.87 -10.60 -31.29
C LYS A 167 14.38 -10.58 -31.02
N MET A 168 14.93 -9.43 -30.63
CA MET A 168 16.35 -9.28 -30.32
C MET A 168 16.80 -10.18 -29.16
N PHE A 169 15.97 -10.31 -28.12
CA PHE A 169 16.29 -11.21 -27.01
C PHE A 169 16.35 -12.68 -27.47
N LYS A 170 15.41 -13.12 -28.31
CA LYS A 170 15.40 -14.50 -28.86
C LYS A 170 16.58 -14.78 -29.80
N GLU A 171 17.06 -13.76 -30.50
CA GLU A 171 18.23 -13.85 -31.38
C GLU A 171 19.56 -13.64 -30.64
N GLU A 172 19.55 -13.47 -29.31
CA GLU A 172 20.73 -13.17 -28.48
C GLU A 172 21.49 -11.89 -28.90
N LYS A 173 20.81 -10.96 -29.58
CA LYS A 173 21.39 -9.71 -30.11
C LYS A 173 21.17 -8.50 -29.20
N LEU A 174 20.58 -8.68 -28.02
CA LEU A 174 20.19 -7.54 -27.19
C LEU A 174 21.40 -6.84 -26.53
N GLY A 175 22.50 -7.55 -26.29
CA GLY A 175 23.69 -7.03 -25.60
C GLY A 175 24.61 -6.13 -26.43
N SER A 176 24.34 -5.90 -27.72
CA SER A 176 25.23 -5.14 -28.62
C SER A 176 24.83 -3.68 -28.82
N MET A 177 23.88 -3.15 -28.05
CA MET A 177 23.42 -1.76 -28.16
C MET A 177 23.74 -0.93 -26.91
N GLU A 178 24.06 0.34 -27.13
CA GLU A 178 24.22 1.34 -26.08
C GLU A 178 22.93 1.49 -25.27
N SER A 179 23.06 1.47 -23.94
CA SER A 179 21.96 1.75 -23.03
C SER A 179 21.71 3.27 -22.96
N GLU A 180 20.45 3.69 -23.07
CA GLU A 180 20.11 5.11 -22.86
C GLU A 180 20.48 5.53 -21.43
N PRO A 181 21.01 6.76 -21.22
CA PRO A 181 21.37 7.23 -19.90
C PRO A 181 20.13 7.28 -18.99
N ARG A 182 20.32 6.87 -17.73
CA ARG A 182 19.22 6.83 -16.76
C ARG A 182 18.79 8.24 -16.38
N LYS A 183 17.48 8.48 -16.41
CA LYS A 183 16.87 9.76 -15.98
C LYS A 183 17.00 10.02 -14.47
N LEU A 184 17.15 8.95 -13.70
CA LEU A 184 17.35 8.96 -12.25
C LEU A 184 18.42 7.93 -11.90
N SER A 185 19.43 8.32 -11.13
CA SER A 185 20.40 7.38 -10.57
C SER A 185 19.86 6.76 -9.29
N MET A 186 19.72 5.43 -9.26
CA MET A 186 19.22 4.74 -8.07
C MET A 186 20.21 4.78 -6.90
N GLU A 187 21.50 4.98 -7.16
CA GLU A 187 22.54 5.19 -6.13
C GLU A 187 22.31 6.49 -5.36
N SER A 188 21.82 7.54 -6.03
CA SER A 188 21.55 8.84 -5.42
C SER A 188 20.39 8.83 -4.42
N LEU A 189 19.65 7.71 -4.33
CA LEU A 189 18.54 7.55 -3.41
C LEU A 189 18.96 7.11 -2.01
N SER A 190 20.23 6.80 -1.79
CA SER A 190 20.72 6.40 -0.46
C SER A 190 20.40 7.48 0.58
N GLY A 191 19.93 7.04 1.75
CA GLY A 191 19.48 7.94 2.83
C GLY A 191 18.03 8.44 2.71
N LEU A 192 17.37 8.24 1.57
CA LEU A 192 15.96 8.61 1.41
C LEU A 192 15.01 7.57 2.02
N LYS A 193 13.86 8.03 2.52
CA LYS A 193 12.87 7.16 3.16
C LYS A 193 11.85 6.64 2.15
N TYR A 194 11.80 5.32 1.97
CA TYR A 194 10.98 4.68 0.94
C TYR A 194 9.76 3.96 1.52
N LEU A 195 8.57 4.46 1.19
CA LEU A 195 7.31 3.75 1.42
C LEU A 195 7.14 2.57 0.45
N ALA A 196 6.95 1.37 1.00
CA ALA A 196 6.74 0.16 0.20
C ALA A 196 5.46 0.25 -0.68
N PRO A 197 5.42 -0.48 -1.81
CA PRO A 197 4.18 -0.73 -2.54
C PRO A 197 3.26 -1.63 -1.70
N LEU A 198 2.08 -1.14 -1.34
CA LEU A 198 1.17 -1.78 -0.38
C LEU A 198 -0.21 -2.02 -1.00
N THR A 199 -0.46 -3.22 -1.52
CA THR A 199 -1.76 -3.55 -2.13
C THR A 199 -2.94 -3.25 -1.18
N THR A 200 -3.97 -2.60 -1.69
CA THR A 200 -5.20 -2.09 -1.04
C THR A 200 -5.05 -0.77 -0.30
N VAL A 201 -3.94 -0.58 0.41
CA VAL A 201 -3.80 0.51 1.40
C VAL A 201 -2.80 1.58 0.96
N GLY A 202 -1.88 1.26 0.05
CA GLY A 202 -0.92 2.17 -0.59
C GLY A 202 -1.51 3.05 -1.70
N ASN A 203 -2.78 3.41 -1.58
CA ASN A 203 -3.47 4.30 -2.51
C ASN A 203 -2.94 5.74 -2.40
N LEU A 204 -3.24 6.58 -3.39
CA LEU A 204 -2.71 7.95 -3.45
C LEU A 204 -2.98 8.78 -2.17
N PRO A 205 -4.19 8.77 -1.56
CA PRO A 205 -4.42 9.43 -0.28
C PRO A 205 -3.46 9.01 0.84
N PHE A 206 -3.17 7.71 0.97
CA PHE A 206 -2.22 7.22 1.97
C PHE A 206 -0.78 7.63 1.66
N ARG A 207 -0.37 7.60 0.38
CA ARG A 207 0.98 8.03 -0.01
C ARG A 207 1.21 9.51 0.26
N ARG A 208 0.21 10.37 -0.02
CA ARG A 208 0.23 11.80 0.35
C ARG A 208 0.42 11.99 1.86
N LEU A 209 -0.33 11.24 2.66
CA LEU A 209 -0.19 11.26 4.12
C LEU A 209 1.24 10.88 4.56
N CYS A 210 1.82 9.83 3.99
CA CYS A 210 3.20 9.44 4.31
C CYS A 210 4.23 10.49 3.87
N VAL A 211 4.02 11.18 2.75
CA VAL A 211 4.89 12.27 2.29
C VAL A 211 4.91 13.42 3.29
N GLU A 212 3.76 13.80 3.85
CA GLU A 212 3.71 14.82 4.92
C GLU A 212 4.50 14.43 6.16
N TYR A 213 4.53 13.14 6.49
CA TYR A 213 5.34 12.63 7.58
C TYR A 213 6.82 12.41 7.20
N GLY A 214 7.22 12.73 5.98
CA GLY A 214 8.62 12.73 5.55
C GLY A 214 8.99 11.64 4.54
N ALA A 215 8.07 10.80 4.06
CA ALA A 215 8.40 9.83 3.01
C ALA A 215 8.92 10.54 1.74
N ASP A 216 10.08 10.11 1.25
CA ASP A 216 10.74 10.72 0.09
C ASP A 216 10.41 9.96 -1.20
N ILE A 217 10.33 8.63 -1.11
CA ILE A 217 10.03 7.74 -2.22
C ILE A 217 8.70 7.06 -1.96
N THR A 218 7.82 7.14 -2.95
CA THR A 218 6.52 6.48 -2.96
C THR A 218 6.44 5.53 -4.15
N CYS A 219 5.65 4.47 -4.02
CA CYS A 219 5.42 3.55 -5.12
C CYS A 219 3.94 3.18 -5.15
N SER A 220 3.40 3.02 -6.36
CA SER A 220 2.02 2.58 -6.56
C SER A 220 1.75 1.25 -5.84
N GLU A 221 0.48 0.94 -5.61
CA GLU A 221 0.12 -0.46 -5.39
C GLU A 221 0.56 -1.31 -6.59
N MET A 222 0.69 -2.63 -6.41
CA MET A 222 1.04 -3.54 -7.50
C MET A 222 -0.04 -3.58 -8.58
N LEU A 223 0.30 -3.15 -9.80
CA LEU A 223 -0.52 -3.28 -11.00
C LEU A 223 -0.36 -4.67 -11.61
N ILE A 224 -1.42 -5.17 -12.25
CA ILE A 224 -1.36 -6.40 -13.03
C ILE A 224 -1.24 -6.05 -14.51
N ALA A 225 -0.10 -6.38 -15.13
CA ALA A 225 0.21 -5.97 -16.50
C ALA A 225 -0.88 -6.36 -17.51
N THR A 226 -1.42 -7.56 -17.41
CA THR A 226 -2.52 -8.03 -18.28
C THR A 226 -3.80 -7.22 -18.10
N ASN A 227 -4.16 -6.82 -16.88
CA ASN A 227 -5.35 -6.01 -16.64
C ASN A 227 -5.19 -4.58 -17.18
N LEU A 228 -3.97 -4.03 -17.13
CA LEU A 228 -3.65 -2.71 -17.70
C LEU A 228 -3.85 -2.72 -19.22
N LEU A 229 -3.32 -3.75 -19.90
CA LEU A 229 -3.48 -3.95 -21.33
C LEU A 229 -4.96 -4.17 -21.74
N MET A 230 -5.75 -4.78 -20.86
CA MET A 230 -7.21 -4.93 -21.06
C MET A 230 -7.99 -3.63 -20.85
N GLY A 231 -7.34 -2.52 -20.48
CA GLY A 231 -8.01 -1.24 -20.26
C GLY A 231 -8.79 -1.19 -18.94
N SER A 232 -8.41 -1.98 -17.92
CA SER A 232 -9.14 -2.03 -16.65
C SER A 232 -9.02 -0.71 -15.87
N PRO A 233 -10.12 0.02 -15.58
CA PRO A 233 -10.05 1.31 -14.91
C PRO A 233 -9.37 1.28 -13.54
N SER A 234 -9.41 0.13 -12.85
CA SER A 234 -8.74 -0.04 -11.56
C SER A 234 -7.23 0.04 -11.65
N GLU A 235 -6.62 -0.42 -12.74
CA GLU A 235 -5.16 -0.40 -12.93
C GLU A 235 -4.69 1.01 -13.28
N TYR A 236 -5.42 1.71 -14.16
CA TYR A 236 -5.11 3.10 -14.50
C TYR A 236 -5.25 4.05 -13.31
N ALA A 237 -6.14 3.75 -12.35
CA ALA A 237 -6.24 4.52 -11.12
C ALA A 237 -4.96 4.45 -10.27
N LEU A 238 -4.17 3.37 -10.38
CA LEU A 238 -2.91 3.20 -9.64
C LEU A 238 -1.75 4.01 -10.21
N LEU A 239 -1.86 4.51 -11.45
CA LEU A 239 -0.87 5.35 -12.11
C LEU A 239 -0.93 6.83 -11.68
N LYS A 240 -1.99 7.22 -10.96
CA LYS A 240 -2.18 8.60 -10.51
C LYS A 240 -1.11 9.01 -9.51
N ARG A 241 -0.58 10.22 -9.72
CA ARG A 241 0.45 10.88 -8.90
C ARG A 241 -0.06 12.22 -8.41
N HIS A 242 0.23 12.61 -7.17
CA HIS A 242 0.01 13.96 -6.68
C HIS A 242 1.32 14.76 -6.74
N PRO A 243 1.29 16.08 -7.03
CA PRO A 243 2.50 16.92 -7.11
C PRO A 243 3.38 16.93 -5.85
N CYS A 244 2.85 16.57 -4.69
CA CYS A 244 3.65 16.45 -3.46
C CYS A 244 4.59 15.22 -3.46
N GLU A 245 4.34 14.20 -4.29
CA GLU A 245 5.21 13.02 -4.37
C GLU A 245 6.52 13.39 -5.07
N LYS A 246 7.62 13.45 -4.31
CA LYS A 246 8.95 13.83 -4.81
C LYS A 246 9.47 12.81 -5.82
N ILE A 247 9.47 11.53 -5.44
CA ILE A 247 9.86 10.40 -6.28
C ILE A 247 8.72 9.37 -6.24
N PHE A 248 8.17 9.07 -7.42
CA PHE A 248 7.04 8.17 -7.59
C PHE A 248 7.38 7.05 -8.57
N GLY A 249 7.36 5.82 -8.05
CA GLY A 249 7.50 4.60 -8.85
C GLY A 249 6.19 3.88 -9.11
N VAL A 250 6.19 3.03 -10.14
CA VAL A 250 5.06 2.16 -10.46
C VAL A 250 5.49 0.70 -10.44
N GLN A 251 4.82 -0.11 -9.61
CA GLN A 251 5.13 -1.55 -9.49
C GLN A 251 4.23 -2.40 -10.38
N LEU A 252 4.83 -3.18 -11.28
CA LEU A 252 4.18 -4.13 -12.20
C LEU A 252 4.32 -5.58 -11.74
N ALA A 253 3.25 -6.35 -11.90
CA ALA A 253 3.26 -7.81 -11.75
C ALA A 253 2.73 -8.51 -13.01
N GLY A 254 3.45 -9.55 -13.41
CA GLY A 254 3.11 -10.40 -14.55
C GLY A 254 4.09 -11.56 -14.66
N GLY A 255 3.77 -12.54 -15.49
CA GLY A 255 4.57 -13.76 -15.68
C GLY A 255 5.20 -13.90 -17.06
N TYR A 256 5.02 -12.91 -17.94
CA TYR A 256 5.42 -12.98 -19.35
C TYR A 256 5.96 -11.64 -19.85
N ALA A 257 7.10 -11.70 -20.53
CA ALA A 257 7.85 -10.55 -21.02
C ALA A 257 7.06 -9.68 -22.01
N ASP A 258 6.24 -10.30 -22.87
CA ASP A 258 5.38 -9.59 -23.83
C ASP A 258 4.38 -8.68 -23.13
N THR A 259 3.69 -9.18 -22.11
CA THR A 259 2.70 -8.39 -21.37
C THR A 259 3.36 -7.33 -20.49
N MET A 260 4.50 -7.66 -19.88
CA MET A 260 5.23 -6.77 -18.98
C MET A 260 5.90 -5.62 -19.74
N SER A 261 6.56 -5.89 -20.87
CA SER A 261 7.18 -4.85 -21.71
C SER A 261 6.14 -3.92 -22.33
N LYS A 262 5.01 -4.45 -22.82
CA LYS A 262 3.91 -3.61 -23.33
C LYS A 262 3.31 -2.71 -22.26
N ALA A 263 3.10 -3.25 -21.05
CA ALA A 263 2.64 -2.45 -19.91
C ALA A 263 3.66 -1.36 -19.53
N ALA A 264 4.95 -1.70 -19.48
CA ALA A 264 6.02 -0.75 -19.23
C ALA A 264 6.05 0.37 -20.28
N GLN A 265 5.93 0.01 -21.56
CA GLN A 265 5.89 0.97 -22.68
C GLN A 265 4.74 1.97 -22.53
N ILE A 266 3.52 1.48 -22.25
CA ILE A 266 2.36 2.36 -22.01
C ILE A 266 2.67 3.36 -20.89
N ILE A 267 3.26 2.89 -19.79
CA ILE A 267 3.50 3.72 -18.62
C ILE A 267 4.54 4.80 -18.94
N VAL A 268 5.73 4.44 -19.44
CA VAL A 268 6.81 5.41 -19.68
C VAL A 268 6.50 6.40 -20.81
N ASP A 269 5.62 6.05 -21.74
CA ASP A 269 5.27 6.91 -22.87
C ASP A 269 4.17 7.93 -22.54
N ASN A 270 3.35 7.66 -21.52
CA ASN A 270 2.11 8.41 -21.30
C ASN A 270 1.92 8.93 -19.88
N TYR A 271 2.77 8.55 -18.93
CA TYR A 271 2.60 8.87 -17.52
C TYR A 271 3.93 9.35 -16.90
N GLU A 272 3.82 10.31 -15.99
CA GLU A 272 4.95 10.82 -15.22
C GLU A 272 5.29 9.83 -14.10
N VAL A 273 6.39 9.10 -14.28
CA VAL A 273 6.93 8.12 -13.34
C VAL A 273 8.45 8.26 -13.28
N ASP A 274 9.03 8.08 -12.10
CA ASP A 274 10.47 8.24 -11.88
C ASP A 274 11.22 6.91 -12.01
N PHE A 275 10.54 5.78 -11.77
CA PHE A 275 11.05 4.42 -12.01
C PHE A 275 9.90 3.41 -12.18
N LEU A 276 10.18 2.25 -12.78
CA LEU A 276 9.29 1.08 -12.72
C LEU A 276 9.90 -0.01 -11.84
N ASP A 277 9.06 -0.76 -11.14
CA ASP A 277 9.47 -1.89 -10.30
C ASP A 277 8.81 -3.19 -10.76
N ILE A 278 9.56 -4.29 -10.84
CA ILE A 278 8.98 -5.62 -11.05
C ILE A 278 8.72 -6.28 -9.70
N ASN A 279 7.45 -6.62 -9.46
CA ASN A 279 7.07 -7.41 -8.32
C ASN A 279 7.48 -8.88 -8.51
N MET A 280 8.54 -9.28 -7.80
CA MET A 280 9.02 -10.66 -7.66
C MET A 280 8.78 -11.21 -6.23
N GLY A 281 7.98 -10.51 -5.42
CA GLY A 281 7.86 -10.73 -3.98
C GLY A 281 6.44 -10.97 -3.46
N CYS A 282 5.41 -10.80 -4.29
CA CYS A 282 4.02 -10.97 -3.89
C CYS A 282 3.69 -12.46 -3.69
N PRO A 283 3.21 -12.86 -2.49
CA PRO A 283 2.90 -14.25 -2.20
C PRO A 283 1.47 -14.67 -2.60
N ILE A 284 0.68 -13.77 -3.20
CA ILE A 284 -0.72 -14.03 -3.53
C ILE A 284 -0.83 -15.11 -4.59
N ASP A 285 -1.59 -16.16 -4.29
CA ASP A 285 -1.74 -17.34 -5.16
C ASP A 285 -2.26 -17.00 -6.55
N LEU A 286 -3.23 -16.08 -6.66
CA LEU A 286 -3.79 -15.65 -7.95
C LEU A 286 -2.73 -15.08 -8.90
N ILE A 287 -1.71 -14.41 -8.35
CA ILE A 287 -0.61 -13.83 -9.13
C ILE A 287 0.43 -14.91 -9.45
N ASN A 288 0.77 -15.74 -8.46
CA ASN A 288 1.75 -16.81 -8.58
C ASN A 288 1.31 -17.88 -9.59
N GLN A 289 0.02 -18.24 -9.61
CA GLN A 289 -0.55 -19.20 -10.58
C GLN A 289 -0.45 -18.69 -12.03
N LYS A 290 -0.43 -17.37 -12.23
CA LYS A 290 -0.18 -16.75 -13.53
C LYS A 290 1.31 -16.54 -13.83
N GLY A 291 2.21 -17.07 -13.00
CA GLY A 291 3.66 -16.97 -13.16
C GLY A 291 4.28 -15.66 -12.70
N GLY A 292 3.53 -14.75 -12.06
CA GLY A 292 4.06 -13.48 -11.53
C GLY A 292 4.37 -13.54 -10.02
N GLY A 293 4.83 -12.43 -9.44
CA GLY A 293 5.19 -12.38 -8.02
C GLY A 293 6.34 -13.35 -7.71
N CYS A 294 6.26 -14.07 -6.59
CA CYS A 294 7.30 -15.04 -6.21
C CYS A 294 7.50 -16.20 -7.20
N ALA A 295 6.59 -16.42 -8.15
CA ALA A 295 6.72 -17.46 -9.17
C ALA A 295 7.59 -17.04 -10.37
N LEU A 296 7.82 -15.74 -10.57
CA LEU A 296 8.65 -15.26 -11.69
C LEU A 296 10.14 -15.65 -11.50
N PRO A 297 10.77 -15.45 -10.33
CA PRO A 297 12.15 -15.88 -10.07
C PRO A 297 12.41 -17.37 -10.28
N THR A 298 11.39 -18.22 -10.09
CA THR A 298 11.54 -19.67 -10.29
C THR A 298 11.53 -20.09 -11.76
N ARG A 299 11.42 -19.12 -12.68
CA ARG A 299 11.45 -19.32 -14.13
C ARG A 299 12.57 -18.44 -14.73
N PRO A 300 13.85 -18.80 -14.55
CA PRO A 300 14.98 -17.93 -14.85
C PRO A 300 14.94 -17.32 -16.25
N THR A 301 14.72 -18.12 -17.30
CA THR A 301 14.63 -17.63 -18.68
C THR A 301 13.55 -16.56 -18.85
N LYS A 302 12.37 -16.76 -18.22
CA LYS A 302 11.25 -15.82 -18.32
C LYS A 302 11.49 -14.56 -17.50
N MET A 303 12.15 -14.68 -16.35
CA MET A 303 12.57 -13.55 -15.54
C MET A 303 13.56 -12.66 -16.31
N LEU A 304 14.64 -13.25 -16.85
CA LEU A 304 15.66 -12.54 -17.61
C LEU A 304 15.07 -11.89 -18.87
N GLU A 305 14.24 -12.62 -19.62
CA GLU A 305 13.50 -12.09 -20.78
C GLU A 305 12.63 -10.89 -20.40
N THR A 306 11.96 -10.94 -19.23
CA THR A 306 11.11 -9.86 -18.75
C THR A 306 11.92 -8.61 -18.40
N ILE A 307 13.00 -8.75 -17.63
CA ILE A 307 13.86 -7.61 -17.25
C ILE A 307 14.43 -6.95 -18.51
N ALA A 308 15.02 -7.77 -19.39
CA ALA A 308 15.72 -7.30 -20.58
C ALA A 308 14.79 -6.54 -21.56
N THR A 309 13.62 -7.12 -21.85
CA THR A 309 12.65 -6.50 -22.76
C THR A 309 12.00 -5.25 -22.16
N MET A 310 11.77 -5.21 -20.83
CA MET A 310 11.31 -3.99 -20.17
C MET A 310 12.36 -2.88 -20.25
N LYS A 311 13.62 -3.15 -19.85
CA LYS A 311 14.69 -2.13 -19.91
C LYS A 311 14.82 -1.54 -21.30
N LYS A 312 14.67 -2.36 -22.35
CA LYS A 312 14.76 -1.91 -23.75
C LYS A 312 13.69 -0.90 -24.17
N VAL A 313 12.49 -0.95 -23.59
CA VAL A 313 11.38 -0.05 -23.98
C VAL A 313 11.21 1.17 -23.07
N MET A 314 11.99 1.24 -21.98
CA MET A 314 11.78 2.18 -20.88
C MET A 314 12.35 3.61 -21.06
N LYS A 315 13.00 3.93 -22.18
CA LYS A 315 13.49 5.30 -22.51
C LYS A 315 14.28 5.98 -21.39
N GLY A 316 15.29 5.29 -20.86
CA GLY A 316 16.12 5.78 -19.73
C GLY A 316 15.42 5.79 -18.36
N CYS A 317 14.14 5.42 -18.24
CA CYS A 317 13.51 5.19 -16.93
C CYS A 317 14.22 4.00 -16.24
N PRO A 318 14.60 4.11 -14.94
CA PRO A 318 15.19 2.98 -14.21
C PRO A 318 14.18 1.85 -13.96
N LEU A 319 14.68 0.62 -13.98
CA LEU A 319 13.95 -0.60 -13.66
C LEU A 319 14.49 -1.24 -12.40
N THR A 320 13.65 -1.29 -11.36
CA THR A 320 13.96 -1.93 -10.09
C THR A 320 13.26 -3.28 -9.98
N VAL A 321 13.71 -4.12 -9.05
CA VAL A 321 13.02 -5.37 -8.72
C VAL A 321 12.84 -5.51 -7.22
N LYS A 322 11.72 -6.09 -6.79
CA LYS A 322 11.47 -6.44 -5.39
C LYS A 322 11.22 -7.93 -5.23
N LEU A 323 12.13 -8.64 -4.56
CA LEU A 323 12.06 -10.11 -4.38
C LEU A 323 12.00 -10.57 -2.91
N ARG A 324 11.74 -11.86 -2.75
CA ARG A 324 11.70 -12.59 -1.48
C ARG A 324 12.78 -13.66 -1.43
N THR A 325 13.05 -14.23 -0.26
CA THR A 325 14.04 -15.30 -0.03
C THR A 325 13.86 -16.51 -0.95
N GLY A 326 12.61 -16.86 -1.27
CA GLY A 326 12.26 -18.04 -2.07
C GLY A 326 10.80 -18.42 -1.87
N LEU A 327 10.38 -19.55 -2.45
CA LEU A 327 9.01 -20.05 -2.31
C LEU A 327 8.74 -20.66 -0.93
N LYS A 328 9.64 -21.52 -0.46
CA LYS A 328 9.45 -22.32 0.75
C LYS A 328 10.36 -21.87 1.88
N GLU A 329 9.93 -22.11 3.12
CA GLU A 329 10.81 -21.95 4.28
C GLU A 329 12.00 -22.92 4.19
N GLY A 330 13.19 -22.49 4.63
CA GLY A 330 14.43 -23.27 4.58
C GLY A 330 15.09 -23.39 3.19
N ASN A 331 14.40 -23.09 2.09
CA ASN A 331 14.97 -23.10 0.74
C ASN A 331 15.30 -21.68 0.27
N LEU A 332 16.49 -21.21 0.64
CA LEU A 332 16.93 -19.83 0.45
C LEU A 332 17.60 -19.66 -0.93
N LYS A 333 16.89 -19.06 -1.89
CA LYS A 333 17.27 -19.01 -3.32
C LYS A 333 17.48 -17.60 -3.88
N ALA A 334 17.30 -16.57 -3.06
CA ALA A 334 17.40 -15.19 -3.53
C ALA A 334 18.81 -14.82 -4.02
N HIS A 335 19.88 -15.30 -3.38
CA HIS A 335 21.25 -15.04 -3.81
C HIS A 335 21.51 -15.61 -5.22
N GLU A 336 21.12 -16.86 -5.49
CA GLU A 336 21.18 -17.47 -6.83
C GLU A 336 20.38 -16.65 -7.86
N THR A 337 19.20 -16.14 -7.47
CA THR A 337 18.36 -15.31 -8.34
C THR A 337 19.06 -13.99 -8.69
N VAL A 338 19.67 -13.33 -7.70
CA VAL A 338 20.42 -12.07 -7.90
C VAL A 338 21.64 -12.31 -8.78
N ALA A 339 22.40 -13.37 -8.53
CA ALA A 339 23.55 -13.76 -9.35
C ALA A 339 23.15 -13.98 -10.82
N LEU A 340 22.00 -14.62 -11.07
CA LEU A 340 21.47 -14.82 -12.42
C LEU A 340 21.09 -13.50 -13.11
N MET A 341 20.39 -12.60 -12.42
CA MET A 341 20.02 -11.29 -12.99
C MET A 341 21.26 -10.48 -13.38
N LYS A 342 22.35 -10.60 -12.61
CA LYS A 342 23.57 -9.83 -12.79
C LYS A 342 24.56 -10.34 -13.82
N LYS A 343 24.24 -11.42 -14.53
CA LYS A 343 25.12 -11.98 -15.57
C LYS A 343 25.34 -11.03 -16.76
N ASP A 344 24.39 -10.15 -17.03
CA ASP A 344 24.39 -9.24 -18.17
C ASP A 344 23.81 -7.87 -17.76
N GLU A 345 24.32 -6.77 -18.33
CA GLU A 345 23.84 -5.42 -18.04
C GLU A 345 22.35 -5.24 -18.38
N MET A 346 21.88 -5.90 -19.45
CA MET A 346 20.49 -5.85 -19.90
C MET A 346 19.56 -6.64 -18.97
N THR A 347 20.08 -7.60 -18.20
CA THR A 347 19.27 -8.32 -17.19
C THR A 347 19.49 -7.82 -15.77
N THR A 348 20.45 -6.91 -15.56
CA THR A 348 20.76 -6.32 -14.26
C THR A 348 19.74 -5.22 -13.93
N PRO A 349 18.97 -5.33 -12.84
CA PRO A 349 18.12 -4.24 -12.35
C PRO A 349 18.94 -3.03 -11.92
N ASP A 350 18.38 -1.83 -12.01
CA ASP A 350 19.01 -0.60 -11.54
C ASP A 350 18.96 -0.47 -10.00
N LEU A 351 18.05 -1.20 -9.33
CA LEU A 351 18.01 -1.39 -7.87
C LEU A 351 17.32 -2.71 -7.52
N ILE A 352 17.82 -3.37 -6.46
CA ILE A 352 17.23 -4.60 -5.91
C ILE A 352 16.73 -4.32 -4.50
N THR A 353 15.42 -4.53 -4.25
CA THR A 353 14.86 -4.53 -2.90
C THR A 353 14.57 -5.95 -2.44
N PHE A 354 15.19 -6.36 -1.33
CA PHE A 354 15.06 -7.70 -0.78
C PHE A 354 14.14 -7.74 0.45
N HIS A 355 13.17 -8.65 0.45
CA HIS A 355 12.41 -9.00 1.66
C HIS A 355 12.88 -10.37 2.17
N PRO A 356 13.59 -10.44 3.33
CA PRO A 356 14.10 -11.69 3.89
C PRO A 356 13.00 -12.60 4.51
N ARG A 357 11.95 -12.88 3.75
CA ARG A 357 10.95 -13.90 4.05
C ARG A 357 10.71 -14.75 2.82
N SER A 358 10.38 -16.02 3.02
CA SER A 358 9.83 -16.86 1.95
C SER A 358 8.39 -16.45 1.62
N LYS A 359 7.88 -16.95 0.49
CA LYS A 359 6.45 -16.83 0.14
C LYS A 359 5.56 -17.50 1.19
N GLU A 360 5.89 -18.73 1.60
CA GLU A 360 5.12 -19.52 2.58
C GLU A 360 5.03 -18.85 3.94
N GLN A 361 6.13 -18.25 4.40
CA GLN A 361 6.15 -17.53 5.68
C GLN A 361 5.14 -16.39 5.73
N ARG A 362 4.76 -15.80 4.58
CA ARG A 362 3.89 -14.62 4.49
C ARG A 362 4.30 -13.55 5.51
N TYR A 363 3.63 -13.54 6.68
CA TYR A 363 3.84 -12.67 7.83
C TYR A 363 3.87 -13.42 9.18
N SER A 364 3.90 -14.75 9.19
CA SER A 364 3.78 -15.59 10.40
C SER A 364 5.09 -15.72 11.19
N ARG A 365 6.22 -15.40 10.57
CA ARG A 365 7.58 -15.44 11.15
C ARG A 365 8.26 -14.09 10.99
N LEU A 366 9.26 -13.80 11.82
CA LEU A 366 10.15 -12.65 11.62
C LEU A 366 10.95 -12.80 10.32
N ALA A 367 11.34 -11.68 9.73
CA ALA A 367 12.23 -11.68 8.57
C ALA A 367 13.65 -12.12 8.98
N ASN A 368 14.26 -13.01 8.21
CA ASN A 368 15.62 -13.51 8.43
C ASN A 368 16.65 -12.53 7.83
N TRP A 369 16.89 -11.43 8.54
CA TRP A 369 17.77 -10.35 8.07
C TRP A 369 19.20 -10.81 7.82
N ASP A 370 19.73 -11.82 8.51
CA ASP A 370 21.10 -12.33 8.27
C ASP A 370 21.26 -12.91 6.86
N PHE A 371 20.18 -13.39 6.25
CA PHE A 371 20.22 -13.81 4.85
C PHE A 371 20.33 -12.64 3.86
N THR A 372 20.37 -11.39 4.31
CA THR A 372 20.72 -10.24 3.45
C THR A 372 22.19 -10.25 3.06
N PHE A 373 23.12 -10.72 3.92
CA PHE A 373 24.56 -10.76 3.63
C PHE A 373 24.90 -11.50 2.31
N PRO A 374 24.51 -12.78 2.12
CA PRO A 374 24.82 -13.49 0.88
C PRO A 374 24.11 -12.88 -0.34
N VAL A 375 22.92 -12.30 -0.16
CA VAL A 375 22.18 -11.69 -1.28
C VAL A 375 22.83 -10.36 -1.71
N ALA A 376 23.29 -9.55 -0.75
CA ALA A 376 24.00 -8.30 -0.99
C ALA A 376 25.37 -8.55 -1.64
N GLN A 377 26.08 -9.60 -1.22
CA GLN A 377 27.32 -10.04 -1.86
C GLN A 377 27.10 -10.29 -3.35
N GLU A 378 26.06 -11.05 -3.70
CA GLU A 378 25.71 -11.28 -5.10
C GLU A 378 25.26 -9.99 -5.79
N ALA A 379 24.54 -9.09 -5.11
CA ALA A 379 24.14 -7.78 -5.65
C ALA A 379 25.34 -6.89 -6.01
N GLY A 380 26.48 -7.03 -5.33
CA GLY A 380 27.73 -6.33 -5.65
C GLY A 380 27.54 -4.82 -5.74
N LYS A 381 27.83 -4.22 -6.91
CA LYS A 381 27.70 -2.77 -7.13
C LYS A 381 26.25 -2.30 -7.35
N THR A 382 25.31 -3.21 -7.65
CA THR A 382 23.91 -2.82 -7.87
C THR A 382 23.30 -2.32 -6.56
N PRO A 383 22.62 -1.15 -6.55
CA PRO A 383 21.97 -0.64 -5.36
C PRO A 383 21.08 -1.68 -4.68
N PHE A 384 21.33 -1.90 -3.39
CA PHE A 384 20.71 -2.99 -2.64
C PHE A 384 20.01 -2.46 -1.38
N TRP A 385 18.69 -2.62 -1.36
CA TRP A 385 17.81 -2.19 -0.30
C TRP A 385 17.13 -3.39 0.35
N ALA A 386 16.69 -3.25 1.59
CA ALA A 386 15.96 -4.30 2.29
C ALA A 386 14.62 -3.80 2.84
N CYS A 387 13.72 -4.75 3.13
CA CYS A 387 12.40 -4.48 3.71
C CYS A 387 12.00 -5.63 4.63
N GLY A 388 11.56 -5.33 5.85
CA GLY A 388 10.89 -6.32 6.68
C GLY A 388 10.90 -5.97 8.16
N ASP A 389 9.73 -5.91 8.78
CA ASP A 389 9.58 -5.83 10.25
C ASP A 389 10.17 -4.60 10.94
N VAL A 390 10.41 -3.54 10.18
CA VAL A 390 10.75 -2.22 10.73
C VAL A 390 9.47 -1.54 11.20
N LEU A 391 9.38 -1.30 12.52
CA LEU A 391 8.29 -0.60 13.19
C LEU A 391 8.82 0.57 14.03
N SER A 392 10.09 0.94 13.98
CA SER A 392 10.61 2.04 14.78
C SER A 392 11.81 2.70 14.09
N TRP A 393 12.19 3.90 14.57
CA TRP A 393 13.40 4.55 14.08
C TRP A 393 14.64 3.79 14.55
N GLU A 394 14.59 3.19 15.75
CA GLU A 394 15.63 2.31 16.27
C GLU A 394 15.83 1.11 15.34
N ASP A 395 14.73 0.41 14.96
CA ASP A 395 14.81 -0.68 13.98
C ASP A 395 15.42 -0.18 12.66
N TYR A 396 14.99 0.98 12.17
CA TYR A 396 15.47 1.51 10.89
C TYR A 396 16.98 1.76 10.91
N CYS A 397 17.48 2.45 11.94
CA CYS A 397 18.91 2.74 12.11
C CYS A 397 19.72 1.46 12.34
N GLU A 398 19.28 0.57 13.24
CA GLU A 398 19.94 -0.71 13.51
C GLU A 398 20.12 -1.54 12.24
N ARG A 399 19.09 -1.60 11.37
CA ARG A 399 19.19 -2.33 10.11
C ARG A 399 20.19 -1.71 9.13
N LEU A 400 20.26 -0.39 9.05
CA LEU A 400 21.24 0.31 8.19
C LEU A 400 22.68 0.14 8.70
N GLU A 401 22.87 0.11 10.02
CA GLU A 401 24.19 -0.05 10.64
C GLU A 401 24.70 -1.49 10.57
N THR A 402 23.80 -2.47 10.71
CA THR A 402 24.16 -3.89 10.84
C THR A 402 24.31 -4.61 9.50
N TYR A 403 23.49 -4.26 8.51
CA TYR A 403 23.39 -5.03 7.26
C TYR A 403 23.98 -4.26 6.07
N PRO A 404 24.52 -4.96 5.05
CA PRO A 404 25.14 -4.34 3.87
C PRO A 404 24.08 -3.82 2.89
N ILE A 405 23.31 -2.83 3.33
CA ILE A 405 22.19 -2.23 2.59
C ILE A 405 22.36 -0.72 2.52
N GLN A 406 21.82 -0.10 1.47
CA GLN A 406 21.92 1.34 1.23
C GLN A 406 20.66 2.11 1.61
N GLY A 407 19.60 1.37 1.97
CA GLY A 407 18.30 1.92 2.32
C GLY A 407 17.34 0.84 2.79
N VAL A 408 16.31 1.27 3.52
CA VAL A 408 15.25 0.42 4.04
C VAL A 408 13.91 0.88 3.48
N MET A 409 13.19 -0.04 2.88
CA MET A 409 11.81 0.18 2.43
C MET A 409 10.82 -0.23 3.54
N ILE A 410 9.96 0.70 3.94
CA ILE A 410 9.05 0.55 5.08
C ILE A 410 7.65 0.16 4.60
N GLY A 411 7.16 -0.99 5.08
CA GLY A 411 5.83 -1.51 4.73
C GLY A 411 4.80 -1.34 5.85
N ARG A 412 4.56 -2.41 6.61
CA ARG A 412 3.53 -2.43 7.67
C ARG A 412 3.79 -1.41 8.78
N GLY A 413 5.04 -1.04 9.04
CA GLY A 413 5.37 0.02 9.99
C GLY A 413 4.64 1.33 9.66
N ALA A 414 4.70 1.76 8.40
CA ALA A 414 4.01 2.96 7.94
C ALA A 414 2.47 2.82 7.99
N LEU A 415 1.92 1.61 7.80
CA LEU A 415 0.47 1.39 7.94
C LEU A 415 -0.01 1.47 9.39
N ILE A 416 0.82 1.05 10.33
CA ILE A 416 0.52 1.09 11.76
C ILE A 416 0.70 2.52 12.28
N LYS A 417 1.81 3.17 11.89
CA LYS A 417 2.11 4.56 12.23
C LYS A 417 2.76 5.29 11.05
N PRO A 418 1.99 6.06 10.27
CA PRO A 418 2.53 6.84 9.15
C PRO A 418 3.66 7.81 9.54
N TRP A 419 3.65 8.30 10.79
CA TRP A 419 4.69 9.17 11.35
C TRP A 419 6.02 8.48 11.63
N ILE A 420 6.18 7.18 11.35
CA ILE A 420 7.48 6.49 11.43
C ILE A 420 8.58 7.20 10.64
N PHE A 421 8.22 7.85 9.53
CA PHE A 421 9.17 8.62 8.72
C PHE A 421 9.70 9.85 9.48
N THR A 422 8.85 10.51 10.28
CA THR A 422 9.24 11.64 11.13
C THR A 422 10.10 11.17 12.30
N GLU A 423 9.76 10.04 12.91
CA GLU A 423 10.58 9.44 13.96
C GLU A 423 11.98 9.09 13.46
N ILE A 424 12.12 8.64 12.20
CA ILE A 424 13.42 8.35 11.58
C ILE A 424 14.24 9.63 11.39
N ASP A 425 13.63 10.69 10.88
CA ASP A 425 14.32 11.97 10.68
C ASP A 425 14.75 12.59 12.01
N GLU A 426 13.90 12.52 13.02
CA GLU A 426 14.16 13.11 14.34
C GLU A 426 14.90 12.18 15.31
N ARG A 427 15.10 10.91 14.93
CA ARG A 427 15.69 9.85 15.76
C ARG A 427 15.07 9.79 17.16
N ARG A 428 13.74 9.87 17.23
CA ARG A 428 13.00 9.76 18.49
C ARG A 428 11.65 9.10 18.29
N THR A 429 11.19 8.40 19.31
CA THR A 429 9.84 7.85 19.33
C THR A 429 8.83 8.97 19.54
N TRP A 430 7.77 8.98 18.72
CA TRP A 430 6.67 9.93 18.83
C TRP A 430 5.51 9.29 19.61
N ASP A 431 5.21 9.86 20.77
CA ASP A 431 4.01 9.53 21.55
C ASP A 431 2.89 10.54 21.26
N ILE A 432 2.31 10.47 20.05
CA ILE A 432 1.23 11.38 19.67
C ILE A 432 -0.07 11.06 20.39
N SER A 433 -0.84 12.11 20.67
CA SER A 433 -2.15 12.02 21.31
C SER A 433 -3.20 11.36 20.41
N SER A 434 -4.29 10.89 21.02
CA SER A 434 -5.49 10.40 20.34
C SER A 434 -6.07 11.43 19.36
N LYS A 435 -6.02 12.72 19.73
CA LYS A 435 -6.47 13.84 18.90
C LYS A 435 -5.59 14.00 17.65
N GLU A 436 -4.27 14.01 17.79
CA GLU A 436 -3.36 14.10 16.64
C GLU A 436 -3.53 12.91 15.68
N ARG A 437 -3.76 11.71 16.23
CA ARG A 437 -4.12 10.51 15.43
C ARG A 437 -5.44 10.70 14.69
N PHE A 438 -6.44 11.29 15.32
CA PHE A 438 -7.73 11.57 14.68
C PHE A 438 -7.63 12.67 13.61
N ASP A 439 -6.82 13.71 13.84
CA ASP A 439 -6.54 14.77 12.86
C ASP A 439 -5.79 14.23 11.65
N MET A 440 -4.89 13.26 11.85
CA MET A 440 -4.28 12.49 10.76
C MET A 440 -5.31 11.74 9.91
N LEU A 441 -6.29 11.06 10.54
CA LEU A 441 -7.37 10.40 9.81
C LEU A 441 -8.25 11.40 9.04
N THR A 442 -8.45 12.58 9.61
CA THR A 442 -9.16 13.70 8.95
C THR A 442 -8.44 14.13 7.68
N ARG A 443 -7.10 14.27 7.71
CA ARG A 443 -6.28 14.54 6.52
C ARG A 443 -6.39 13.44 5.46
N PHE A 444 -6.28 12.17 5.87
CA PHE A 444 -6.48 11.04 4.96
C PHE A 444 -7.85 11.08 4.27
N VAL A 445 -8.91 11.37 5.03
CA VAL A 445 -10.27 11.54 4.50
C VAL A 445 -10.33 12.69 3.51
N GLY A 446 -9.73 13.84 3.82
CA GLY A 446 -9.62 14.98 2.91
C GLY A 446 -9.01 14.59 1.56
N TYR A 447 -7.89 13.87 1.59
CA TYR A 447 -7.24 13.36 0.37
C TYR A 447 -8.06 12.30 -0.36
N GLY A 448 -8.79 11.46 0.37
CA GLY A 448 -9.72 10.50 -0.22
C GLY A 448 -10.84 11.18 -1.00
N LEU A 449 -11.47 12.21 -0.41
CA LEU A 449 -12.55 12.97 -1.05
C LEU A 449 -12.06 13.78 -2.24
N ASP A 450 -10.85 14.33 -2.19
CA ASP A 450 -10.21 14.97 -3.34
C ASP A 450 -9.98 13.96 -4.49
N HIS A 451 -9.43 12.79 -4.15
CA HIS A 451 -9.04 11.80 -5.14
C HIS A 451 -10.21 11.00 -5.75
N TRP A 452 -11.20 10.63 -4.95
CA TRP A 452 -12.34 9.79 -5.36
C TRP A 452 -13.65 10.55 -5.54
N GLY A 453 -13.71 11.80 -5.11
CA GLY A 453 -14.92 12.61 -5.11
C GLY A 453 -15.62 12.60 -3.76
N SER A 454 -16.56 13.53 -3.62
CA SER A 454 -17.38 13.74 -2.43
C SER A 454 -18.86 13.51 -2.66
N ASP A 455 -19.20 12.94 -3.81
CA ASP A 455 -20.47 12.27 -4.01
C ASP A 455 -20.55 11.00 -3.14
N ASP A 456 -21.72 10.40 -3.02
CA ASP A 456 -21.89 9.21 -2.18
C ASP A 456 -20.95 8.08 -2.57
N SER A 457 -20.69 7.90 -3.88
CA SER A 457 -19.75 6.90 -4.35
C SER A 457 -18.31 7.20 -3.91
N GLY A 458 -17.89 8.46 -3.95
CA GLY A 458 -16.55 8.88 -3.52
C GLY A 458 -16.38 8.85 -2.01
N VAL A 459 -17.40 9.26 -1.25
CA VAL A 459 -17.44 9.18 0.21
C VAL A 459 -17.35 7.73 0.68
N GLU A 460 -18.16 6.83 0.14
CA GLU A 460 -18.15 5.43 0.56
C GLU A 460 -16.88 4.69 0.09
N ARG A 461 -16.28 5.12 -1.03
CA ARG A 461 -14.95 4.64 -1.43
C ARG A 461 -13.88 5.10 -0.44
N THR A 462 -13.90 6.37 -0.04
CA THR A 462 -13.01 6.92 1.00
C THR A 462 -13.19 6.15 2.32
N ARG A 463 -14.44 5.94 2.75
CA ARG A 463 -14.78 5.15 3.94
C ARG A 463 -14.18 3.76 3.89
N LYS A 464 -14.36 3.04 2.77
CA LYS A 464 -13.82 1.70 2.61
C LYS A 464 -12.31 1.65 2.81
N PHE A 465 -11.56 2.58 2.22
CA PHE A 465 -10.10 2.61 2.37
C PHE A 465 -9.65 3.11 3.75
N LEU A 466 -10.41 4.02 4.38
CA LEU A 466 -10.20 4.42 5.78
C LEU A 466 -10.35 3.21 6.72
N LEU A 467 -11.38 2.40 6.53
CA LEU A 467 -11.61 1.19 7.35
C LEU A 467 -10.50 0.14 7.16
N GLU A 468 -9.96 -0.01 5.94
CA GLU A 468 -8.79 -0.87 5.70
C GLU A 468 -7.54 -0.31 6.40
N LEU A 469 -7.35 1.01 6.40
CA LEU A 469 -6.24 1.65 7.13
C LEU A 469 -6.37 1.47 8.65
N LEU A 470 -7.56 1.69 9.20
CA LEU A 470 -7.86 1.48 10.63
C LEU A 470 -7.57 0.04 11.08
N SER A 471 -7.79 -0.95 10.21
CA SER A 471 -7.46 -2.35 10.50
C SER A 471 -5.96 -2.62 10.71
N PHE A 472 -5.09 -1.70 10.29
CA PHE A 472 -3.66 -1.71 10.63
C PHE A 472 -3.33 -0.79 11.80
N GLN A 473 -3.90 0.43 11.82
CA GLN A 473 -3.58 1.42 12.85
C GLN A 473 -4.05 1.02 14.25
N CYS A 474 -5.08 0.17 14.36
CA CYS A 474 -5.50 -0.39 15.66
C CYS A 474 -4.40 -1.24 16.33
N ARG A 475 -3.32 -1.56 15.60
CA ARG A 475 -2.16 -2.30 16.12
C ARG A 475 -1.10 -1.39 16.73
N TYR A 476 -1.20 -0.08 16.56
CA TYR A 476 -0.31 0.85 17.26
C TYR A 476 -0.66 0.83 18.74
N ILE A 477 0.36 0.69 19.58
CA ILE A 477 0.25 0.84 21.01
C ILE A 477 0.87 2.21 21.35
N PRO A 478 0.14 3.11 22.03
CA PRO A 478 0.68 4.39 22.45
C PRO A 478 1.99 4.22 23.23
N ALA A 479 3.01 5.02 22.89
CA ALA A 479 4.33 4.87 23.49
C ALA A 479 4.29 5.18 24.98
N GLY A 480 3.46 6.14 25.41
CA GLY A 480 3.30 6.51 26.82
C GLY A 480 2.65 5.45 27.71
N ILE A 481 2.15 4.35 27.15
CA ILE A 481 1.59 3.23 27.93
C ILE A 481 2.41 1.93 27.83
N LEU A 482 3.51 1.94 27.07
CA LEU A 482 4.45 0.83 26.97
C LEU A 482 5.48 0.93 28.10
N GLU A 483 5.75 -0.17 28.80
CA GLU A 483 6.86 -0.23 29.77
C GLU A 483 8.21 -0.29 29.06
N VAL A 484 8.24 -0.88 27.86
CA VAL A 484 9.46 -1.09 27.08
C VAL A 484 9.26 -0.62 25.65
N LEU A 485 10.07 0.34 25.24
CA LEU A 485 10.17 0.81 23.86
C LEU A 485 11.35 0.14 23.14
N PRO A 486 11.31 0.05 21.80
CA PRO A 486 10.16 0.33 20.94
C PRO A 486 9.14 -0.83 20.90
N GLN A 487 7.93 -0.54 20.42
CA GLN A 487 6.95 -1.59 20.07
C GLN A 487 7.51 -2.49 18.97
N LYS A 488 7.43 -3.82 19.15
CA LYS A 488 7.80 -4.79 18.10
C LYS A 488 6.62 -5.15 17.21
N ILE A 489 6.88 -5.51 15.95
CA ILE A 489 5.83 -5.81 14.96
C ILE A 489 4.92 -6.98 15.37
N ASN A 490 5.44 -7.90 16.19
CA ASN A 490 4.76 -9.09 16.68
C ASN A 490 4.09 -8.91 18.04
N ASP A 491 4.30 -7.77 18.71
CA ASP A 491 3.68 -7.48 20.00
C ASP A 491 2.16 -7.53 19.89
N ARG A 492 1.52 -8.24 20.81
CA ARG A 492 0.08 -8.29 20.98
C ARG A 492 -0.24 -7.76 22.37
N PRO A 493 -0.87 -6.57 22.46
CA PRO A 493 -1.22 -6.04 23.76
C PRO A 493 -2.26 -6.95 24.41
N PRO A 494 -2.20 -7.17 25.73
CA PRO A 494 -3.39 -7.61 26.46
C PRO A 494 -4.48 -6.56 26.28
N ARG A 495 -5.72 -6.88 26.64
CA ARG A 495 -6.79 -5.89 26.57
C ARG A 495 -6.46 -4.73 27.50
N TYR A 496 -6.55 -3.52 26.98
CA TYR A 496 -6.17 -2.30 27.68
C TYR A 496 -7.16 -1.18 27.37
N ARG A 497 -7.23 -0.23 28.29
CA ARG A 497 -7.87 1.07 28.06
C ARG A 497 -6.77 2.07 27.69
N GLY A 498 -6.98 2.88 26.67
CA GLY A 498 -6.08 3.98 26.33
C GLY A 498 -6.11 5.09 27.39
N ARG A 499 -5.31 6.13 27.21
CA ARG A 499 -5.27 7.31 28.09
C ARG A 499 -6.58 8.09 28.10
N ASP A 500 -7.36 7.97 27.02
CA ASP A 500 -8.71 8.51 26.90
C ASP A 500 -9.62 7.56 26.08
N ASP A 501 -10.90 7.91 25.98
CA ASP A 501 -11.90 7.11 25.26
C ASP A 501 -11.60 7.02 23.76
N LEU A 502 -11.06 8.08 23.16
CA LEU A 502 -10.73 8.11 21.73
C LEU A 502 -9.53 7.21 21.42
N GLU A 503 -8.51 7.20 22.27
CA GLU A 503 -7.37 6.30 22.17
C GLU A 503 -7.80 4.85 22.30
N THR A 504 -8.69 4.57 23.26
CA THR A 504 -9.31 3.25 23.42
C THR A 504 -10.05 2.83 22.15
N LEU A 505 -10.84 3.73 21.57
CA LEU A 505 -11.58 3.49 20.33
C LEU A 505 -10.64 3.25 19.13
N LEU A 506 -9.60 4.05 18.98
CA LEU A 506 -8.60 3.94 17.90
C LEU A 506 -7.77 2.66 17.99
N SER A 507 -7.60 2.11 19.19
CA SER A 507 -6.90 0.85 19.44
C SER A 507 -7.80 -0.39 19.37
N SER A 508 -9.11 -0.20 19.19
CA SER A 508 -10.03 -1.34 19.10
C SER A 508 -9.79 -2.17 17.84
N PRO A 509 -9.75 -3.52 17.94
CA PRO A 509 -9.66 -4.41 16.78
C PRO A 509 -11.02 -4.69 16.12
N ARG A 510 -12.12 -4.10 16.62
CA ARG A 510 -13.49 -4.38 16.14
C ARG A 510 -13.84 -3.53 14.94
N ALA A 511 -14.39 -4.17 13.90
CA ALA A 511 -14.84 -3.46 12.70
C ALA A 511 -15.97 -2.45 12.99
N GLU A 512 -16.81 -2.71 13.99
CA GLU A 512 -17.90 -1.81 14.42
C GLU A 512 -17.35 -0.47 14.94
N ASP A 513 -16.25 -0.50 15.68
CA ASP A 513 -15.60 0.69 16.22
C ASP A 513 -14.93 1.50 15.11
N TRP A 514 -14.34 0.83 14.12
CA TRP A 514 -13.82 1.50 12.92
C TRP A 514 -14.94 2.17 12.12
N ILE A 515 -16.10 1.51 12.03
CA ILE A 515 -17.30 2.11 11.42
C ILE A 515 -17.74 3.34 12.20
N ALA A 516 -17.73 3.31 13.53
CA ALA A 516 -18.04 4.46 14.38
C ALA A 516 -17.09 5.64 14.12
N ILE A 517 -15.77 5.41 14.12
CA ILE A 517 -14.76 6.43 13.76
C ILE A 517 -15.04 7.00 12.37
N SER A 518 -15.32 6.13 11.39
CA SER A 518 -15.63 6.59 10.03
C SER A 518 -16.90 7.44 9.98
N LYS A 519 -17.89 7.21 10.85
CA LYS A 519 -19.11 8.03 10.93
C LYS A 519 -18.82 9.43 11.45
N MET A 520 -17.91 9.55 12.40
CA MET A 520 -17.44 10.85 12.91
C MET A 520 -16.78 11.68 11.79
N LEU A 521 -16.05 11.04 10.87
CA LEU A 521 -15.29 11.72 9.82
C LEU A 521 -16.05 11.95 8.51
N LEU A 522 -16.95 11.03 8.13
CA LEU A 522 -17.60 11.00 6.80
C LEU A 522 -19.13 11.05 6.87
N GLY A 523 -19.70 11.24 8.07
CA GLY A 523 -21.14 11.20 8.29
C GLY A 523 -21.71 9.78 8.32
N PRO A 524 -23.06 9.63 8.37
CA PRO A 524 -23.71 8.34 8.58
C PRO A 524 -23.36 7.30 7.50
N THR A 525 -23.51 6.02 7.82
CA THR A 525 -23.40 4.95 6.82
C THR A 525 -24.77 4.64 6.22
N PRO A 526 -24.85 4.08 5.01
CA PRO A 526 -26.08 3.48 4.51
C PRO A 526 -26.65 2.43 5.48
N GLU A 527 -27.95 2.21 5.43
CA GLU A 527 -28.61 1.17 6.22
C GLU A 527 -28.04 -0.22 5.90
N GLY A 528 -27.79 -1.03 6.92
CA GLY A 528 -27.19 -2.36 6.77
C GLY A 528 -25.71 -2.37 6.36
N PHE A 529 -25.02 -1.23 6.42
CA PHE A 529 -23.59 -1.17 6.11
C PHE A 529 -22.79 -2.07 7.05
N THR A 530 -22.01 -2.97 6.45
CA THR A 530 -21.09 -3.85 7.17
C THR A 530 -19.70 -3.77 6.53
N PHE A 531 -18.67 -3.98 7.34
CA PHE A 531 -17.30 -4.00 6.87
C PHE A 531 -16.59 -5.25 7.36
N ILE A 532 -15.94 -5.92 6.42
CA ILE A 532 -15.06 -7.05 6.70
C ILE A 532 -13.67 -6.64 6.20
N PRO A 533 -12.65 -6.60 7.06
CA PRO A 533 -11.31 -6.19 6.65
C PRO A 533 -10.71 -7.20 5.67
N LYS A 534 -9.90 -6.72 4.72
CA LYS A 534 -9.24 -7.59 3.75
C LYS A 534 -8.18 -8.45 4.41
N HIS A 535 -7.45 -7.85 5.35
CA HIS A 535 -6.46 -8.51 6.19
C HIS A 535 -7.13 -8.85 7.52
N LYS A 536 -7.07 -10.11 7.96
CA LYS A 536 -7.52 -10.41 9.33
C LYS A 536 -6.53 -9.68 10.26
N ALA A 537 -7.02 -8.83 11.16
CA ALA A 537 -6.18 -8.10 12.13
C ALA A 537 -5.28 -9.05 12.96
N SER A 538 -5.68 -10.32 13.06
CA SER A 538 -5.00 -11.42 13.73
C SER A 538 -4.22 -12.37 12.82
N SER A 539 -3.99 -12.07 11.53
CA SER A 539 -3.40 -13.07 10.61
C SER A 539 -1.94 -13.40 10.93
N TYR A 540 -1.77 -14.45 11.74
CA TYR A 540 -0.61 -15.32 11.89
C TYR A 540 -0.87 -16.67 11.21
#